data_AF-A0A3M0LW32-F1
#
_entry.id   AF-A0A3M0LW32-F1
#
_cell.length_a   1.000
_cell.length_b   1.000
_cell.length_c   1.000
_cell.angle_alpha   90.00
_cell.angle_beta   90.00
_cell.angle_gamma   90.00
#
_symmetry.space_group_name_H-M   'P 1'
#
loop_
_entity.id
_entity.type
_entity.pdbx_description
1 polymer ?
#
loop_
_entity_poly.entity_id
_entity_poly.type
_entity_poly.pdbx_seq_one_letter_code
_entity_poly.pdbx_strand_id
1 'polypeptide(L)'
;MKKIFKVLVVLTIVSTGQLFATTGNTTVHAAQIEKPKLVTNKAWTKRLAKAGYVFVLPYAVKGVLYKNTAAKGGKSYSRKLLKKFVKNHTLFKVRKLTTIKNGISVDLISKDGKYKGYTNYVNGIYNKNLFNKDLQPLINAELKVMVAKDNNEPTSALLEQAQTLASELTGKNKQIADTSIKQLKGYLKHSDLSETPVLLIGK
;
A
#
# COMPACT_ATOMS: atom_id res chain seq x y z
N MET A 1 33.52 16.28 67.64
CA MET A 1 32.05 16.05 67.73
C MET A 1 31.32 17.38 67.56
N LYS A 2 30.18 17.37 66.87
CA LYS A 2 29.13 18.42 66.79
C LYS A 2 29.45 19.73 66.03
N LYS A 3 29.27 19.66 64.70
CA LYS A 3 28.31 20.45 63.89
C LYS A 3 27.71 21.74 64.51
N ILE A 4 27.93 22.90 63.87
CA ILE A 4 26.95 23.69 63.05
C ILE A 4 27.10 25.24 63.09
N PHE A 5 26.91 25.83 61.90
CA PHE A 5 26.51 27.20 61.48
C PHE A 5 27.38 28.42 61.82
N LYS A 6 27.77 29.18 60.78
CA LYS A 6 27.14 30.45 60.36
C LYS A 6 28.00 31.10 59.28
N VAL A 7 27.53 31.13 58.03
CA VAL A 7 28.03 32.11 57.06
C VAL A 7 26.91 33.11 56.87
N LEU A 8 27.13 34.27 57.48
CA LEU A 8 26.36 35.49 57.34
C LEU A 8 27.13 36.32 56.31
N VAL A 9 26.55 36.59 55.14
CA VAL A 9 26.97 37.74 54.31
C VAL A 9 25.75 38.56 54.00
N VAL A 10 25.89 39.82 54.37
CA VAL A 10 24.94 40.93 54.39
C VAL A 10 24.75 41.49 52.96
N LEU A 11 23.49 41.82 52.66
CA LEU A 11 22.95 43.00 51.92
C LEU A 11 24.00 43.91 51.21
N THR A 12 23.82 44.52 50.05
CA THR A 12 22.68 45.06 49.27
C THR A 12 23.29 45.51 47.92
N ILE A 13 22.59 45.65 46.80
CA ILE A 13 21.94 46.90 46.37
C ILE A 13 20.97 46.55 45.23
N VAL A 14 19.74 47.06 45.40
CA VAL A 14 18.68 47.13 44.40
C VAL A 14 19.06 48.15 43.34
N SER A 15 19.04 47.76 42.08
CA SER A 15 18.91 48.67 40.94
C SER A 15 17.74 48.18 40.10
N THR A 16 16.66 48.95 40.16
CA THR A 16 15.41 48.77 39.42
C THR A 16 15.66 49.00 37.93
N GLY A 17 15.90 47.91 37.20
CA GLY A 17 15.71 47.88 35.75
C GLY A 17 14.29 47.44 35.45
N GLN A 18 13.42 48.38 35.08
CA GLN A 18 12.13 48.08 34.48
C GLN A 18 12.37 47.27 33.20
N LEU A 19 12.13 45.95 33.26
CA LEU A 19 11.96 45.14 32.07
C LEU A 19 10.60 45.48 31.48
N PHE A 20 10.59 46.35 30.48
CA PHE A 20 9.49 46.42 29.54
C PHE A 20 9.38 45.04 28.88
N ALA A 21 8.39 44.26 29.33
CA ALA A 21 7.93 43.09 28.62
C ALA A 21 7.30 43.56 27.31
N THR A 22 8.08 43.62 26.24
CA THR A 22 7.52 43.57 24.89
C THR A 22 7.04 42.14 24.67
N THR A 23 5.76 41.90 24.92
CA THR A 23 5.04 40.75 24.37
C THR A 23 5.00 40.90 22.85
N GLY A 24 6.12 40.58 22.21
CA GLY A 24 6.14 40.26 20.80
C GLY A 24 5.33 38.98 20.65
N ASN A 25 4.06 39.13 20.28
CA ASN A 25 3.27 38.03 19.75
C ASN A 25 3.90 37.60 18.43
N THR A 26 4.99 36.85 18.50
CA THR A 26 5.40 35.98 17.41
C THR A 26 4.35 34.87 17.36
N THR A 27 3.26 35.17 16.66
CA THR A 27 2.39 34.14 16.11
C THR A 27 3.28 33.25 15.27
N VAL A 28 3.76 32.16 15.87
CA VAL A 28 4.34 31.05 15.13
C VAL A 28 3.23 30.63 14.19
N HIS A 29 3.31 31.04 12.93
CA HIS A 29 2.52 30.46 11.87
C HIS A 29 2.90 28.99 11.86
N ALA A 30 2.10 28.16 12.53
CA ALA A 30 2.12 26.73 12.34
C ALA A 30 1.98 26.54 10.84
N ALA A 31 3.07 26.13 10.18
CA ALA A 31 3.05 25.80 8.78
C ALA A 31 1.85 24.87 8.59
N GLN A 32 0.85 25.32 7.83
CA GLN A 32 -0.26 24.47 7.45
C GLN A 32 0.37 23.29 6.72
N ILE A 33 0.44 22.14 7.39
CA ILE A 33 0.80 20.89 6.73
C ILE A 33 -0.31 20.68 5.70
N GLU A 34 -0.02 21.03 4.45
CA GLU A 34 -0.95 20.82 3.35
C GLU A 34 -1.42 19.37 3.41
N LYS A 35 -2.75 19.18 3.47
CA LYS A 35 -3.33 17.85 3.46
C LYS A 35 -2.80 17.15 2.20
N PRO A 36 -2.24 15.93 2.31
CA PRO A 36 -1.65 15.26 1.16
C PRO A 36 -2.67 15.17 0.04
N LYS A 37 -2.31 15.67 -1.16
CA LYS A 37 -3.18 15.67 -2.34
C LYS A 37 -3.51 14.23 -2.70
N LEU A 38 -4.77 13.85 -2.48
CA LEU A 38 -5.28 12.53 -2.81
C LEU A 38 -5.53 12.46 -4.32
N VAL A 39 -4.75 11.66 -5.05
CA VAL A 39 -4.94 11.45 -6.49
C VAL A 39 -5.60 10.10 -6.73
N THR A 40 -6.73 10.09 -7.42
CA THR A 40 -7.41 8.84 -7.80
C THR A 40 -6.94 8.42 -9.20
N ASN A 41 -6.25 7.29 -9.30
CA ASN A 41 -5.87 6.72 -10.61
C ASN A 41 -7.05 5.90 -11.17
N LYS A 42 -7.83 6.52 -12.07
CA LYS A 42 -9.06 5.92 -12.64
C LYS A 42 -8.76 4.70 -13.51
N ALA A 43 -7.71 4.74 -14.34
CA ALA A 43 -7.36 3.65 -15.24
C ALA A 43 -6.94 2.41 -14.45
N TRP A 44 -6.03 2.59 -13.48
CA TRP A 44 -5.57 1.51 -12.61
C TRP A 44 -6.72 0.94 -11.78
N THR A 45 -7.57 1.81 -11.22
CA THR A 45 -8.79 1.40 -10.49
C THR A 45 -9.68 0.51 -11.36
N LYS A 46 -9.98 0.94 -12.59
CA LYS A 46 -10.83 0.19 -13.52
C LYS A 46 -10.24 -1.19 -13.82
N ARG A 47 -8.93 -1.25 -14.02
CA ARG A 47 -8.21 -2.50 -14.31
C ARG A 47 -8.30 -3.49 -13.15
N LEU A 48 -7.99 -3.07 -11.92
CA LEU A 48 -8.10 -3.95 -10.74
C LEU A 48 -9.56 -4.30 -10.43
N ALA A 49 -10.49 -3.38 -10.61
CA ALA A 49 -11.92 -3.65 -10.41
C ALA A 49 -12.44 -4.69 -11.42
N LYS A 50 -11.97 -4.66 -12.68
CA LYS A 50 -12.34 -5.64 -13.71
C LYS A 50 -11.87 -7.06 -13.38
N ALA A 51 -10.76 -7.21 -12.65
CA ALA A 51 -10.29 -8.51 -12.19
C ALA A 51 -11.24 -9.19 -11.18
N GLY A 52 -12.16 -8.43 -10.58
CA GLY A 52 -13.24 -8.97 -9.75
C GLY A 52 -12.76 -9.44 -8.37
N TYR A 53 -13.42 -10.48 -7.85
CA TYR A 53 -13.16 -11.03 -6.52
C TYR A 53 -12.00 -12.03 -6.55
N VAL A 54 -10.80 -11.50 -6.74
CA VAL A 54 -9.56 -12.30 -6.82
C VAL A 54 -8.52 -11.90 -5.77
N PHE A 55 -8.75 -10.81 -5.02
CA PHE A 55 -7.77 -10.31 -4.07
C PHE A 55 -7.96 -10.90 -2.68
N VAL A 56 -6.88 -11.29 -2.04
CA VAL A 56 -6.83 -11.78 -0.66
C VAL A 56 -5.90 -10.88 0.15
N LEU A 57 -6.16 -10.74 1.45
CA LEU A 57 -5.34 -9.93 2.36
C LEU A 57 -4.44 -10.87 3.19
N PRO A 58 -3.18 -11.10 2.81
CA PRO A 58 -2.30 -12.08 3.46
C PRO A 58 -1.97 -11.70 4.90
N TYR A 59 -1.77 -10.42 5.14
CA TYR A 59 -1.30 -9.91 6.42
C TYR A 59 -2.39 -9.23 7.23
N ALA A 60 -3.68 -9.44 6.92
CA ALA A 60 -4.83 -8.75 7.54
C ALA A 60 -4.72 -8.65 9.08
N VAL A 61 -4.18 -9.69 9.73
CA VAL A 61 -3.97 -9.79 11.19
C VAL A 61 -2.99 -8.76 11.78
N LYS A 62 -2.09 -8.19 10.97
CA LYS A 62 -1.15 -7.12 11.36
C LYS A 62 -1.80 -5.72 11.37
N GLY A 63 -3.13 -5.66 11.27
CA GLY A 63 -3.88 -4.40 11.25
C GLY A 63 -4.06 -3.90 9.83
N VAL A 64 -4.73 -4.69 8.99
CA VAL A 64 -4.94 -4.34 7.58
C VAL A 64 -6.38 -4.66 7.21
N LEU A 65 -6.98 -3.77 6.40
CA LEU A 65 -8.41 -3.48 6.29
C LEU A 65 -8.96 -2.58 7.40
N TYR A 66 -8.97 -1.28 7.11
CA TYR A 66 -9.48 -0.22 7.96
C TYR A 66 -10.87 0.22 7.50
N LYS A 67 -11.79 0.38 8.46
CA LYS A 67 -13.12 0.96 8.21
C LYS A 67 -12.98 2.47 7.98
N ASN A 68 -13.76 2.99 7.02
CA ASN A 68 -13.82 4.39 6.57
C ASN A 68 -12.56 4.90 5.88
N THR A 69 -12.72 5.53 4.71
CA THR A 69 -11.65 5.99 3.83
C THR A 69 -11.05 7.36 4.20
N ALA A 70 -11.38 7.91 5.37
CA ALA A 70 -10.94 9.25 5.75
C ALA A 70 -9.59 9.20 6.48
N ALA A 71 -8.67 10.05 6.05
CA ALA A 71 -7.24 10.11 6.37
C ALA A 71 -6.85 10.35 7.86
N LYS A 72 -7.70 10.02 8.84
CA LYS A 72 -7.39 10.06 10.28
C LYS A 72 -8.07 8.92 11.01
N GLY A 73 -7.29 7.90 11.41
CA GLY A 73 -7.69 6.94 12.45
C GLY A 73 -8.79 5.94 12.08
N GLY A 74 -8.81 5.44 10.84
CA GLY A 74 -9.70 4.35 10.46
C GLY A 74 -9.65 3.21 11.48
N LYS A 75 -10.80 2.72 11.94
CA LYS A 75 -10.84 1.62 12.91
C LYS A 75 -10.62 0.31 12.18
N SER A 76 -9.58 -0.44 12.56
CA SER A 76 -9.38 -1.79 12.03
C SER A 76 -10.54 -2.71 12.45
N TYR A 77 -10.82 -3.73 11.65
CA TYR A 77 -11.70 -4.81 12.07
C TYR A 77 -11.10 -5.58 13.25
N SER A 78 -11.94 -6.32 14.00
CA SER A 78 -11.43 -7.09 15.14
C SER A 78 -10.41 -8.13 14.69
N ARG A 79 -9.35 -8.35 15.49
CA ARG A 79 -8.32 -9.34 15.20
C ARG A 79 -8.89 -10.74 14.92
N LYS A 80 -9.97 -11.14 15.62
CA LYS A 80 -10.69 -12.40 15.40
C LYS A 80 -11.25 -12.49 13.97
N LEU A 81 -11.84 -11.41 13.46
CA LEU A 81 -12.37 -11.37 12.10
C LEU A 81 -11.25 -11.32 11.06
N LEU A 82 -10.21 -10.54 11.29
CA LEU A 82 -9.04 -10.47 10.39
C LEU A 82 -8.34 -11.83 10.26
N LYS A 83 -8.21 -12.59 11.37
CA LYS A 83 -7.74 -13.98 11.35
C LYS A 83 -8.62 -14.88 10.48
N LYS A 84 -9.95 -14.70 10.51
CA LYS A 84 -10.86 -15.44 9.63
C LYS A 84 -10.66 -15.09 8.16
N PHE A 85 -10.40 -13.82 7.83
CA PHE A 85 -10.13 -13.44 6.44
C PHE A 85 -8.89 -14.13 5.87
N VAL A 86 -7.80 -14.15 6.65
CA VAL A 86 -6.57 -14.85 6.27
C VAL A 86 -6.82 -16.35 6.14
N LYS A 87 -7.37 -16.98 7.19
CA LYS A 87 -7.61 -18.43 7.23
C LYS A 87 -8.51 -18.92 6.08
N ASN A 88 -9.57 -18.16 5.78
CA ASN A 88 -10.56 -18.55 4.79
C ASN A 88 -10.25 -18.03 3.38
N HIS A 89 -9.10 -17.38 3.17
CA HIS A 89 -8.75 -16.71 1.91
C HIS A 89 -9.91 -15.86 1.37
N THR A 90 -10.50 -15.03 2.22
CA THR A 90 -11.68 -14.23 1.86
C THR A 90 -11.36 -13.36 0.65
N LEU A 91 -12.23 -13.41 -0.36
CA LEU A 91 -12.03 -12.75 -1.64
C LEU A 91 -12.64 -11.35 -1.65
N PHE A 92 -11.83 -10.40 -2.11
CA PHE A 92 -12.17 -9.00 -2.24
C PHE A 92 -12.03 -8.53 -3.69
N LYS A 93 -12.82 -7.53 -4.04
CA LYS A 93 -12.73 -6.75 -5.27
C LYS A 93 -12.25 -5.34 -4.96
N VAL A 94 -11.40 -4.79 -5.82
CA VAL A 94 -10.99 -3.38 -5.75
C VAL A 94 -12.13 -2.48 -6.19
N ARG A 95 -12.44 -1.47 -5.39
CA ARG A 95 -13.40 -0.39 -5.69
C ARG A 95 -12.71 0.88 -6.15
N LYS A 96 -11.61 1.25 -5.50
CA LYS A 96 -10.90 2.50 -5.73
C LYS A 96 -9.43 2.37 -5.33
N LEU A 97 -8.55 3.00 -6.11
CA LEU A 97 -7.17 3.25 -5.74
C LEU A 97 -6.97 4.75 -5.52
N THR A 98 -6.33 5.08 -4.40
CA THR A 98 -5.95 6.45 -4.06
C THR A 98 -4.47 6.50 -3.78
N THR A 99 -3.73 7.26 -4.59
CA THR A 99 -2.32 7.56 -4.31
C THR A 99 -2.25 8.61 -3.22
N ILE A 100 -1.45 8.32 -2.20
CA ILE A 100 -1.12 9.19 -1.08
C ILE A 100 0.39 9.43 -1.08
N LYS A 101 0.87 10.48 -0.41
CA LYS A 101 2.28 10.94 -0.48
C LYS A 101 3.32 9.81 -0.34
N ASN A 102 3.03 8.79 0.45
CA ASN A 102 3.95 7.67 0.74
C ASN A 102 3.35 6.27 0.44
N GLY A 103 2.41 6.16 -0.50
CA GLY A 103 1.87 4.84 -0.86
C GLY A 103 0.57 4.87 -1.66
N ILE A 104 -0.01 3.70 -1.85
CA ILE A 104 -1.26 3.53 -2.58
C ILE A 104 -2.26 2.85 -1.66
N SER A 105 -3.38 3.51 -1.41
CA SER A 105 -4.51 2.95 -0.67
C SER A 105 -5.45 2.24 -1.63
N VAL A 106 -5.81 1.00 -1.30
CA VAL A 106 -6.76 0.19 -2.06
C VAL A 106 -8.03 0.03 -1.25
N ASP A 107 -9.13 0.57 -1.76
CA ASP A 107 -10.46 0.35 -1.21
C ASP A 107 -11.01 -0.96 -1.75
N LEU A 108 -11.44 -1.83 -0.83
CA LEU A 108 -11.86 -3.20 -1.08
C LEU A 108 -13.30 -3.44 -0.62
N ILE A 109 -13.93 -4.44 -1.24
CA ILE A 109 -15.23 -4.98 -0.84
C ILE A 109 -15.25 -6.49 -0.96
N SER A 110 -15.77 -7.18 0.04
CA SER A 110 -15.97 -8.63 0.01
C SER A 110 -17.10 -9.03 -0.93
N LYS A 111 -17.12 -10.30 -1.36
CA LYS A 111 -18.13 -10.84 -2.29
C LYS A 111 -19.57 -10.69 -1.82
N ASP A 112 -19.80 -10.81 -0.52
CA ASP A 112 -21.11 -10.62 0.15
C ASP A 112 -21.42 -9.15 0.46
N GLY A 113 -20.52 -8.21 0.14
CA GLY A 113 -20.67 -6.78 0.42
C GLY A 113 -20.55 -6.39 1.90
N LYS A 114 -20.43 -7.37 2.81
CA LYS A 114 -20.44 -7.16 4.27
C LYS A 114 -19.20 -6.45 4.79
N TYR A 115 -18.05 -6.66 4.14
CA TYR A 115 -16.78 -6.12 4.57
C TYR A 115 -16.28 -5.13 3.54
N LYS A 116 -16.07 -3.88 3.98
CA LYS A 116 -15.59 -2.77 3.17
C LYS A 116 -14.51 -2.05 3.96
N GLY A 117 -13.43 -1.70 3.28
CA GLY A 117 -12.36 -0.97 3.93
C GLY A 117 -11.19 -0.77 3.00
N TYR A 118 -10.17 -0.09 3.52
CA TYR A 118 -8.96 0.20 2.75
C TYR A 118 -7.74 -0.49 3.35
N THR A 119 -6.76 -0.75 2.50
CA THR A 119 -5.45 -1.32 2.85
C THR A 119 -4.35 -0.69 2.01
N ASN A 120 -3.08 -0.90 2.34
CA ASN A 120 -1.99 -0.56 1.43
C ASN A 120 -1.99 -1.54 0.23
N TYR A 121 -1.69 -1.05 -0.95
CA TYR A 121 -1.48 -1.88 -2.14
C TYR A 121 -0.27 -2.81 -1.95
N VAL A 122 0.87 -2.23 -1.56
CA VAL A 122 2.13 -2.97 -1.37
C VAL A 122 1.96 -3.89 -0.16
N ASN A 123 2.12 -5.19 -0.39
CA ASN A 123 1.94 -6.27 0.59
C ASN A 123 0.55 -6.40 1.23
N GLY A 124 -0.40 -5.48 0.99
CA GLY A 124 -1.71 -5.54 1.62
C GLY A 124 -2.72 -6.40 0.86
N ILE A 125 -2.47 -6.71 -0.41
CA ILE A 125 -3.27 -7.64 -1.22
C ILE A 125 -2.39 -8.54 -2.07
N TYR A 126 -2.90 -9.72 -2.40
CA TYR A 126 -2.35 -10.57 -3.46
C TYR A 126 -3.48 -11.16 -4.32
N ASN A 127 -3.18 -11.53 -5.57
CA ASN A 127 -4.11 -12.24 -6.44
C ASN A 127 -4.14 -13.73 -6.08
N LYS A 128 -5.32 -14.29 -5.75
CA LYS A 128 -5.48 -15.71 -5.37
C LYS A 128 -4.86 -16.70 -6.36
N ASN A 129 -4.81 -16.34 -7.64
CA ASN A 129 -4.28 -17.20 -8.70
C ASN A 129 -2.74 -17.30 -8.66
N LEU A 130 -2.06 -16.49 -7.83
CA LEU A 130 -0.62 -16.60 -7.59
C LEU A 130 -0.18 -17.95 -7.05
N PHE A 131 -1.09 -18.72 -6.46
CA PHE A 131 -0.80 -20.05 -5.92
C PHE A 131 -1.46 -21.16 -6.74
N ASN A 132 -2.03 -20.84 -7.90
CA ASN A 132 -2.49 -21.85 -8.84
C ASN A 132 -1.27 -22.56 -9.44
N LYS A 133 -1.19 -23.87 -9.25
CA LYS A 133 -0.07 -24.72 -9.69
C LYS A 133 0.12 -24.65 -11.21
N ASP A 134 -0.97 -24.71 -11.96
CA ASP A 134 -0.96 -24.70 -13.43
C ASP A 134 -0.44 -23.36 -13.98
N LEU A 135 -0.60 -22.27 -13.22
CA LEU A 135 -0.13 -20.94 -13.61
C LEU A 135 1.30 -20.65 -13.13
N GLN A 136 1.92 -21.49 -12.28
CA GLN A 136 3.26 -21.21 -11.76
C GLN A 136 4.34 -21.06 -12.84
N PRO A 137 4.38 -21.93 -13.88
CA PRO A 137 5.37 -21.78 -14.95
C PRO A 137 5.26 -20.42 -15.63
N LEU A 138 4.03 -20.00 -15.95
CA LEU A 138 3.76 -18.69 -16.53
C LEU A 138 4.14 -17.55 -15.58
N ILE A 139 3.70 -17.59 -14.31
CA ILE A 139 4.01 -16.56 -13.31
C ILE A 139 5.52 -16.35 -13.20
N ASN A 140 6.29 -17.43 -13.13
CA ASN A 140 7.75 -17.35 -13.04
C ASN A 140 8.37 -16.77 -14.32
N ALA A 141 7.84 -17.10 -15.50
CA ALA A 141 8.30 -16.53 -16.76
C ALA A 141 7.99 -15.03 -16.86
N GLU A 142 6.77 -14.60 -16.50
CA GLU A 142 6.41 -13.18 -16.49
C GLU A 142 7.25 -12.37 -15.49
N LEU A 143 7.57 -12.93 -14.32
CA LEU A 143 8.47 -12.29 -13.35
C LEU A 143 9.87 -12.10 -13.92
N LYS A 144 10.42 -13.08 -14.64
CA LYS A 144 11.72 -12.93 -15.32
C LYS A 144 11.70 -11.79 -16.33
N VAL A 145 10.61 -11.66 -17.10
CA VAL A 145 10.44 -10.54 -18.04
C VAL A 145 10.46 -9.20 -17.32
N MET A 146 9.74 -9.08 -16.19
CA MET A 146 9.73 -7.86 -15.40
C MET A 146 11.10 -7.53 -14.81
N VAL A 147 11.79 -8.52 -14.21
CA VAL A 147 13.14 -8.34 -13.66
C VAL A 147 14.14 -7.91 -14.74
N ALA A 148 14.13 -8.57 -15.90
CA ALA A 148 14.97 -8.18 -17.02
C ALA A 148 14.65 -6.75 -17.49
N LYS A 149 13.37 -6.37 -17.56
CA LYS A 149 12.98 -5.01 -17.92
C LYS A 149 13.50 -3.97 -16.93
N ASP A 150 13.36 -4.24 -15.64
CA ASP A 150 13.80 -3.34 -14.56
C ASP A 150 15.34 -3.19 -14.53
N ASN A 151 16.06 -4.24 -14.92
CA ASN A 151 17.52 -4.25 -15.07
C ASN A 151 18.02 -3.70 -16.41
N ASN A 152 17.12 -3.24 -17.31
CA ASN A 152 17.43 -2.83 -18.67
C ASN A 152 18.08 -3.93 -19.55
N GLU A 153 17.73 -5.19 -19.30
CA GLU A 153 18.16 -6.35 -20.07
C GLU A 153 17.19 -6.65 -21.23
N PRO A 154 17.63 -7.39 -22.28
CA PRO A 154 16.76 -7.82 -23.36
C PRO A 154 15.59 -8.69 -22.87
N THR A 155 14.37 -8.37 -23.27
CA THR A 155 13.14 -9.05 -22.81
C THR A 155 12.47 -9.94 -23.86
N SER A 156 12.88 -9.88 -25.13
CA SER A 156 12.15 -10.53 -26.24
C SER A 156 12.01 -12.04 -26.07
N ALA A 157 13.12 -12.75 -25.85
CA ALA A 157 13.11 -14.20 -25.68
C ALA A 157 12.34 -14.65 -24.42
N LEU A 158 12.45 -13.88 -23.33
CA LEU A 158 11.70 -14.14 -22.10
C LEU A 158 10.19 -13.93 -22.30
N LEU A 159 9.81 -12.90 -23.06
CA LEU A 159 8.41 -12.63 -23.40
C LEU A 159 7.85 -13.74 -24.30
N GLU A 160 8.60 -14.19 -25.30
CA GLU A 160 8.21 -15.31 -26.16
C GLU A 160 8.00 -16.59 -25.33
N GLN A 161 8.89 -16.89 -24.40
CA GLN A 161 8.73 -18.02 -23.48
C GLN A 161 7.44 -17.92 -22.66
N ALA A 162 7.14 -16.74 -22.09
CA ALA A 162 5.89 -16.52 -21.35
C ALA A 162 4.66 -16.69 -22.25
N GLN A 163 4.72 -16.24 -23.51
CA GLN A 163 3.64 -16.40 -24.47
C GLN A 163 3.39 -17.87 -24.84
N THR A 164 4.44 -18.67 -25.00
CA THR A 164 4.34 -20.11 -25.24
C THR A 164 3.71 -20.83 -24.07
N LEU A 165 4.15 -20.55 -22.84
CA LEU A 165 3.53 -21.13 -21.64
C LEU A 165 2.05 -20.73 -21.51
N ALA A 166 1.70 -19.50 -21.92
CA ALA A 166 0.31 -19.06 -21.95
C ALA A 166 -0.53 -19.75 -23.03
N SER A 167 0.05 -20.21 -24.15
CA SER A 167 -0.67 -20.89 -25.24
C SER A 167 -1.01 -22.34 -24.90
N GLU A 168 -0.21 -22.99 -24.05
CA GLU A 168 -0.41 -24.37 -23.59
C GLU A 168 -1.55 -24.51 -22.56
N LEU A 169 -1.92 -23.41 -21.88
CA LEU A 169 -3.01 -23.40 -20.91
C LEU A 169 -4.37 -23.50 -21.59
N THR A 170 -5.34 -24.10 -20.88
CA THR A 170 -6.71 -24.28 -21.38
C THR A 170 -7.75 -23.72 -20.40
N GLY A 171 -9.00 -23.59 -20.87
CA GLY A 171 -10.15 -23.18 -20.06
C GLY A 171 -9.97 -21.86 -19.32
N LYS A 172 -10.26 -21.85 -18.01
CA LYS A 172 -10.15 -20.63 -17.17
C LYS A 172 -8.72 -20.14 -17.02
N ASN A 173 -7.74 -21.06 -16.98
CA ASN A 173 -6.33 -20.70 -16.86
C ASN A 173 -5.85 -19.98 -18.12
N LYS A 174 -6.31 -20.41 -19.31
CA LYS A 174 -6.03 -19.71 -20.57
C LYS A 174 -6.52 -18.25 -20.56
N GLN A 175 -7.75 -18.01 -20.11
CA GLN A 175 -8.30 -16.65 -20.02
C GLN A 175 -7.49 -15.75 -19.07
N ILE A 176 -7.03 -16.30 -17.95
CA ILE A 176 -6.16 -15.59 -17.00
C ILE A 176 -4.81 -15.29 -17.64
N ALA A 177 -4.20 -16.28 -18.29
CA ALA A 177 -2.90 -16.17 -18.96
C ALA A 177 -2.91 -15.12 -20.08
N ASP A 178 -3.90 -15.17 -20.97
CA ASP A 178 -4.04 -14.21 -22.07
C ASP A 178 -4.20 -12.78 -21.56
N THR A 179 -4.97 -12.61 -20.48
CA THR A 179 -5.11 -11.32 -19.82
C THR A 179 -3.79 -10.85 -19.22
N SER A 180 -3.05 -11.75 -18.58
CA SER A 180 -1.76 -11.43 -17.95
C SER A 180 -0.69 -11.05 -18.97
N ILE A 181 -0.54 -11.82 -20.06
CA ILE A 181 0.36 -11.50 -21.18
C ILE A 181 0.03 -10.15 -21.81
N LYS A 182 -1.25 -9.83 -22.00
CA LYS A 182 -1.66 -8.51 -22.51
C LYS A 182 -1.22 -7.38 -21.57
N GLN A 183 -1.34 -7.59 -20.26
CA GLN A 183 -0.91 -6.62 -19.26
C GLN A 183 0.62 -6.51 -19.19
N LEU A 184 1.34 -7.64 -19.30
CA LEU A 184 2.81 -7.66 -19.31
C LEU A 184 3.37 -6.86 -20.49
N LYS A 185 2.77 -7.00 -21.68
CA LYS A 185 3.12 -6.16 -22.84
C LYS A 185 2.86 -4.66 -22.59
N GLY A 186 1.83 -4.34 -21.80
CA GLY A 186 1.58 -2.97 -21.34
C GLY A 186 2.67 -2.48 -20.39
N TYR A 187 3.06 -3.31 -19.41
CA TYR A 187 4.16 -3.03 -18.49
C TYR A 187 5.46 -2.74 -19.22
N LEU A 188 5.84 -3.55 -20.22
CA LEU A 188 7.07 -3.35 -20.99
C LEU A 188 7.16 -1.98 -21.69
N LYS A 189 6.03 -1.36 -22.02
CA LYS A 189 5.98 -0.05 -22.69
C LYS A 189 6.17 1.13 -21.74
N HIS A 190 5.66 1.02 -20.51
CA HIS A 190 5.56 2.17 -19.60
C HIS A 190 6.31 1.97 -18.27
N SER A 191 6.59 0.73 -17.89
CA SER A 191 7.34 0.32 -16.68
C SER A 191 6.84 1.00 -15.40
N ASP A 192 5.53 1.24 -15.32
CA ASP A 192 4.87 1.80 -14.14
C ASP A 192 4.33 0.67 -13.27
N LEU A 193 4.41 0.82 -11.95
CA LEU A 193 3.73 -0.03 -10.97
C LEU A 193 2.22 -0.11 -11.25
N SER A 194 1.64 0.98 -11.74
CA SER A 194 0.23 1.00 -12.16
C SER A 194 -0.05 0.08 -13.34
N GLU A 195 0.98 -0.39 -14.04
CA GLU A 195 0.92 -1.33 -15.15
C GLU A 195 1.27 -2.78 -14.80
N THR A 196 1.71 -3.09 -13.58
CA THR A 196 1.98 -4.48 -13.14
C THR A 196 0.83 -5.43 -13.48
N PRO A 197 1.07 -6.59 -14.12
CA PRO A 197 0.03 -7.56 -14.40
C PRO A 197 -0.74 -7.96 -13.14
N VAL A 198 -2.06 -8.03 -13.24
CA VAL A 198 -2.93 -8.31 -12.08
C VAL A 198 -2.66 -9.70 -11.51
N LEU A 199 -2.25 -10.65 -12.34
CA LEU A 199 -1.84 -11.98 -11.89
C LEU A 199 -0.65 -11.92 -10.92
N LEU A 200 0.25 -10.95 -11.10
CA LEU A 200 1.51 -10.83 -10.35
C LEU A 200 1.40 -9.95 -9.09
N ILE A 201 0.23 -9.39 -8.80
CA ILE A 201 0.03 -8.55 -7.60
C ILE A 201 0.25 -9.40 -6.34
N GLY A 202 1.25 -9.01 -5.55
CA GLY A 202 1.64 -9.69 -4.30
C GLY A 202 2.87 -10.60 -4.42
N LYS A 203 3.56 -10.57 -5.57
CA LYS A 203 4.89 -11.16 -5.77
C LYS A 203 5.99 -10.11 -5.66
#